data_AF-A0A7J9N6N6-F1
#
_entry.id   AF-A0A7J9N6N6-F1
#
_cell.length_a   1.000
_cell.length_b   1.000
_cell.length_c   1.000
_cell.angle_alpha   90.00
_cell.angle_beta   90.00
_cell.angle_gamma   90.00
#
_symmetry.space_group_name_H-M   'P 1'
#
loop_
_entity.id
_entity.type
_entity.pdbx_description
1 polymer ?
#
loop_
_entity_poly.entity_id
_entity_poly.type
_entity_poly.pdbx_seq_one_letter_code
_entity_poly.pdbx_strand_id
1 'polypeptide(L)'
;MAYTNDAEALQQWPIECRNLLEALLGTLGVELDNSKIDAFIEKKMVNMNFYPTCPNPKFMVGVGRHSDMVPEDVDMEKKGEWVEIPPIPGALIINVGDML
;
A
#
# COMPACT_ATOMS: atom_id res chain seq x y z
N MET A 1 3.05 17.78 10.80
CA MET A 1 2.55 16.43 11.15
C MET A 1 1.63 16.58 12.34
N ALA A 2 0.47 15.92 12.36
CA ALA A 2 -0.52 16.04 13.44
C ALA A 2 -0.15 15.22 14.71
N TYR A 3 1.00 14.55 14.70
CA TYR A 3 1.47 13.64 15.75
C TYR A 3 2.98 13.82 15.94
N THR A 4 3.46 13.59 17.17
CA THR A 4 4.83 13.89 17.59
C THR A 4 5.68 12.64 17.86
N ASN A 5 5.06 11.46 17.90
CA ASN A 5 5.73 10.18 18.13
C ASN A 5 4.94 9.00 17.53
N ASP A 6 5.57 7.83 17.50
CA ASP A 6 5.00 6.61 16.91
C ASP A 6 3.74 6.13 17.64
N ALA A 7 3.66 6.28 18.96
CA ALA A 7 2.50 5.85 19.73
C ALA A 7 1.25 6.69 19.40
N GLU A 8 1.42 8.01 19.25
CA GLU A 8 0.36 8.90 18.78
C GLU A 8 -0.06 8.58 17.35
N ALA A 9 0.91 8.34 16.47
CA ALA A 9 0.64 7.97 15.08
C ALA A 9 -0.16 6.67 14.99
N LEU A 10 0.19 5.65 15.78
CA LEU A 10 -0.49 4.35 15.80
C LEU A 10 -1.95 4.43 16.31
N GLN A 11 -2.29 5.44 17.12
CA GLN A 11 -3.67 5.66 17.56
C GLN A 11 -4.52 6.36 16.49
N GLN A 12 -3.92 7.25 15.69
CA GLN A 12 -4.63 8.06 14.69
C GLN A 12 -4.73 7.36 13.32
N TRP A 13 -3.68 6.65 12.91
CA TRP A 13 -3.59 5.99 11.61
C TRP A 13 -4.78 5.10 11.27
N PRO A 14 -5.34 4.28 12.18
CA PRO A 14 -6.50 3.44 11.86
C PRO A 14 -7.74 4.24 11.44
N ILE A 15 -7.91 5.45 12.00
CA ILE A 15 -9.04 6.34 11.70
C ILE A 15 -8.84 6.93 10.30
N GLU A 16 -7.65 7.44 10.01
CA GLU A 16 -7.33 8.00 8.69
C GLU A 16 -7.40 6.94 7.58
N CYS A 17 -6.91 5.73 7.84
CA CYS A 17 -7.05 4.60 6.91
C CYS A 17 -8.50 4.25 6.63
N ARG A 18 -9.38 4.29 7.64
CA ARG A 18 -10.81 4.06 7.45
C ARG A 18 -11.40 5.09 6.50
N ASN A 19 -11.18 6.37 6.80
CA ASN A 19 -11.71 7.48 5.99
C ASN A 19 -11.23 7.39 4.53
N LEU A 20 -9.96 7.04 4.34
CA LEU A 20 -9.38 6.85 3.02
C LEU A 20 -10.01 5.66 2.28
N LEU A 21 -10.16 4.52 2.96
CA LEU A 21 -10.76 3.30 2.37
C LEU A 21 -12.20 3.55 1.93
N GLU A 22 -13.00 4.20 2.76
CA GLU A 22 -14.39 4.58 2.46
C GLU A 22 -14.47 5.50 1.24
N ALA A 23 -13.61 6.53 1.18
CA ALA A 23 -13.59 7.45 0.05
C ALA A 23 -13.21 6.73 -1.25
N LEU A 24 -12.15 5.91 -1.23
CA LEU A 24 -11.68 5.20 -2.42
C LEU A 24 -12.72 4.20 -2.93
N LEU A 25 -13.21 3.33 -2.06
CA LEU A 25 -14.15 2.29 -2.48
C LEU A 25 -15.53 2.85 -2.82
N GLY A 26 -15.98 3.91 -2.13
CA GLY A 26 -17.16 4.65 -2.52
C GLY A 26 -17.05 5.26 -3.93
N THR A 27 -15.88 5.80 -4.30
CA THR A 27 -15.67 6.31 -5.68
C THR A 27 -15.62 5.22 -6.74
N LEU A 28 -15.27 3.99 -6.35
CA LEU A 28 -15.34 2.81 -7.22
C LEU A 28 -16.75 2.20 -7.29
N GLY A 29 -17.73 2.74 -6.56
CA GLY A 29 -19.11 2.25 -6.54
C GLY A 29 -19.31 1.02 -5.66
N VAL A 30 -18.37 0.72 -4.76
CA VAL A 30 -18.47 -0.41 -3.84
C VAL A 30 -19.24 0.01 -2.60
N GLU A 31 -20.38 -0.63 -2.34
CA GLU A 31 -21.10 -0.47 -1.08
C GLU A 31 -20.40 -1.23 0.04
N LEU A 32 -19.82 -0.46 0.96
CA LEU A 32 -19.22 -0.97 2.18
C LEU A 32 -20.14 -0.73 3.35
N ASP A 33 -20.45 -1.80 4.07
CA ASP A 33 -20.98 -1.70 5.42
C ASP A 33 -19.82 -1.64 6.44
N ASN A 34 -20.14 -1.23 7.67
CA ASN A 34 -19.14 -1.13 8.74
C ASN A 34 -18.41 -2.46 8.99
N SER A 35 -19.09 -3.60 8.83
CA SER A 35 -18.48 -4.91 9.10
C SER A 35 -17.40 -5.27 8.09
N LYS A 36 -17.59 -4.92 6.80
CA LYS A 36 -16.56 -5.11 5.76
C LYS A 36 -15.38 -4.19 5.98
N ILE A 37 -15.63 -2.93 6.32
CA ILE A 37 -14.58 -1.95 6.61
C ILE A 37 -13.74 -2.41 7.81
N ASP A 38 -14.40 -2.84 8.88
CA ASP A 38 -13.74 -3.35 10.08
C ASP A 38 -12.86 -4.55 9.74
N ALA A 39 -13.35 -5.49 8.91
CA ALA A 39 -12.57 -6.64 8.47
C ALA A 39 -11.29 -6.26 7.68
N PHE A 40 -11.34 -5.21 6.86
CA PHE A 40 -10.15 -4.69 6.18
C PHE A 40 -9.18 -3.99 7.15
N ILE A 41 -9.70 -3.19 8.09
CA ILE A 41 -8.89 -2.43 9.06
C ILE A 41 -8.25 -3.35 10.12
N GLU A 42 -8.89 -4.47 10.48
CA GLU A 42 -8.35 -5.48 11.39
C GLU A 42 -7.17 -6.23 10.76
N LYS A 43 -7.19 -6.46 9.45
CA LYS A 43 -6.13 -7.14 8.70
C LYS A 43 -5.02 -6.21 8.21
N LYS A 44 -5.01 -4.94 8.63
CA LYS A 44 -3.99 -3.98 8.21
C LYS A 44 -2.59 -4.43 8.63
N MET A 45 -1.64 -4.26 7.74
CA MET A 45 -0.22 -4.42 8.01
C MET A 45 0.52 -3.16 7.60
N VAL A 46 1.50 -2.75 8.40
CA VAL A 46 2.35 -1.60 8.11
C VAL A 46 3.78 -2.09 8.00
N ASN A 47 4.38 -1.88 6.83
CA ASN A 47 5.78 -2.19 6.58
C ASN A 47 6.58 -0.89 6.46
N MET A 48 7.59 -0.73 7.31
CA MET A 48 8.55 0.38 7.21
C MET A 48 9.77 -0.11 6.44
N ASN A 49 9.86 0.27 5.17
CA ASN A 49 10.94 -0.18 4.30
C ASN A 49 12.15 0.76 4.38
N PHE A 50 13.31 0.21 4.72
CA PHE A 50 14.59 0.92 4.70
C PHE A 50 15.54 0.31 3.65
N TYR A 51 15.81 1.06 2.59
CA TYR A 51 16.71 0.64 1.52
C TYR A 51 18.07 1.36 1.66
N PRO A 52 19.11 0.70 2.21
CA PRO A 52 20.42 1.32 2.37
C PRO A 52 21.12 1.55 1.02
N THR A 53 22.15 2.40 1.01
CA THR A 53 22.98 2.63 -0.18
C THR A 53 23.57 1.32 -0.69
N CYS A 54 23.30 1.01 -1.96
CA CYS A 54 23.81 -0.17 -2.63
C CYS A 54 25.07 0.18 -3.44
N PRO A 55 26.21 -0.53 -3.27
CA PRO A 55 27.41 -0.31 -4.09
C PRO A 55 27.21 -0.63 -5.58
N ASN A 56 26.30 -1.56 -5.88
CA ASN A 56 26.08 -2.11 -7.21
C ASN A 56 24.57 -2.11 -7.58
N PRO A 57 23.91 -0.93 -7.67
CA PRO A 57 22.46 -0.83 -7.81
C PRO A 57 21.93 -1.36 -9.15
N LYS A 58 22.78 -1.48 -10.17
CA LYS A 58 22.41 -2.06 -11.47
C LYS A 58 22.13 -3.57 -11.42
N PHE A 59 22.56 -4.24 -10.35
CA PHE A 59 22.48 -5.70 -10.22
C PHE A 59 21.61 -6.15 -9.04
N MET A 60 21.04 -5.22 -8.26
CA MET A 60 20.22 -5.52 -7.10
C MET A 60 18.94 -4.70 -7.12
N VAL A 61 17.88 -5.23 -6.50
CA VAL A 61 16.59 -4.55 -6.34
C VAL A 61 16.23 -4.49 -4.86
N GLY A 62 15.57 -3.41 -4.45
CA GLY A 62 15.09 -3.26 -3.07
C GLY A 62 13.98 -4.27 -2.75
N VAL A 63 13.05 -4.45 -3.67
CA VAL A 63 12.00 -5.47 -3.63
C VAL A 63 11.88 -6.10 -5.02
N GLY A 64 11.71 -7.42 -5.07
CA GLY A 64 11.51 -8.14 -6.33
C GLY A 64 10.19 -7.79 -7.01
N ARG A 65 9.99 -8.32 -8.21
CA ARG A 65 8.70 -8.21 -8.92
C ARG A 65 7.62 -8.92 -8.11
N HIS A 66 6.54 -8.22 -7.81
CA HIS A 66 5.40 -8.75 -7.05
C HIS A 66 4.12 -7.97 -7.38
N SER A 67 2.98 -8.59 -7.12
CA SER A 67 1.74 -7.92 -6.77
C SER A 67 1.59 -7.94 -5.23
N ASP A 68 0.80 -7.02 -4.66
CA ASP A 68 0.68 -6.88 -3.20
C ASP A 68 0.10 -8.11 -2.50
N MET A 69 -0.50 -9.05 -3.23
CA MET A 69 -1.04 -10.30 -2.69
C MET A 69 -0.83 -11.47 -3.66
N VAL A 70 0.41 -11.95 -3.78
CA VAL A 70 0.79 -13.05 -4.66
C VAL A 70 0.07 -14.37 -4.29
N PRO A 71 -0.78 -14.97 -5.15
CA PRO A 71 -0.90 -16.42 -5.18
C PRO A 71 0.43 -16.99 -5.67
N GLU A 72 0.99 -17.99 -4.98
CA GLU A 72 2.35 -18.53 -5.21
C GLU A 72 2.67 -18.94 -6.67
N ASP A 73 1.67 -19.01 -7.57
CA ASP A 73 1.78 -19.53 -8.94
C ASP A 73 1.21 -18.60 -10.04
N VAL A 74 1.42 -17.28 -9.96
CA VAL A 74 1.06 -16.39 -11.08
C VAL A 74 2.23 -16.23 -12.04
N ASP A 75 2.12 -16.89 -13.19
CA ASP A 75 3.02 -16.70 -14.33
C ASP A 75 2.88 -15.26 -14.86
N MET A 76 3.80 -14.38 -14.44
CA MET A 76 3.82 -12.95 -14.78
C MET A 76 4.33 -12.70 -16.22
N GLU A 77 3.82 -13.46 -17.21
CA GLU A 77 4.20 -13.33 -18.61
C GLU A 77 3.63 -12.08 -19.32
N LYS A 78 2.84 -11.25 -18.62
CA LYS A 78 2.38 -9.96 -19.17
C LYS A 78 3.52 -8.94 -19.19
N LYS A 79 4.26 -8.91 -20.30
CA LYS A 79 5.32 -7.93 -20.60
C LYS A 79 4.73 -6.53 -20.82
N GLY A 80 4.54 -5.78 -19.75
CA GLY A 80 4.46 -4.31 -19.79
C GLY A 80 5.85 -3.68 -19.66
N GLU A 81 5.98 -2.43 -20.09
CA GLU A 81 7.17 -1.61 -19.80
C GLU A 81 7.12 -1.09 -18.36
N TRP A 82 8.28 -0.95 -17.73
CA TRP A 82 8.37 -0.37 -16.39
C TRP A 82 8.20 1.15 -16.47
N VAL A 83 7.34 1.69 -15.61
CA VAL A 83 7.12 3.13 -15.47
C VAL A 83 7.60 3.57 -14.08
N GLU A 84 8.45 4.59 -14.05
CA GLU A 84 8.89 5.21 -12.80
C GLU A 84 7.80 6.14 -12.25
N ILE A 85 7.47 6.00 -10.97
CA ILE A 85 6.51 6.86 -10.28
C ILE A 85 7.29 7.91 -9.48
N PRO A 86 7.31 9.19 -9.91
CA PRO A 86 8.06 10.22 -9.20
C PRO A 86 7.39 10.56 -7.86
N PRO A 87 8.16 10.86 -6.80
CA PRO A 87 7.60 11.27 -5.52
C PRO A 87 6.96 12.66 -5.63
N ILE A 88 5.71 12.78 -5.18
CA ILE A 88 5.02 14.06 -5.05
C ILE A 88 4.85 14.37 -3.55
N PRO A 89 5.40 15.49 -3.05
CA PRO A 89 5.28 15.85 -1.64
C PRO A 89 3.81 15.91 -1.18
N GLY A 90 3.49 15.16 -0.13
CA GLY A 90 2.14 15.10 0.45
C GLY A 90 1.16 14.18 -0.30
N ALA A 91 1.56 13.51 -1.37
CA ALA A 91 0.73 12.54 -2.08
C ALA A 91 0.87 11.12 -1.49
N LEU A 92 -0.19 10.33 -1.64
CA LEU A 92 -0.19 8.88 -1.39
C LEU A 92 -0.16 8.14 -2.73
N ILE A 93 0.63 7.07 -2.80
CA ILE A 93 0.55 6.09 -3.89
C ILE A 93 -0.44 5.01 -3.43
N ILE A 94 -1.46 4.78 -4.23
CA ILE A 94 -2.51 3.79 -3.98
C ILE A 94 -2.55 2.87 -5.19
N ASN A 95 -2.42 1.57 -4.94
CA ASN A 95 -2.55 0.52 -5.93
C ASN A 95 -3.69 -0.43 -5.55
N VAL A 96 -4.17 -1.20 -6.53
CA VAL A 96 -5.17 -2.25 -6.32
C VAL A 96 -4.43 -3.56 -6.10
N GLY A 97 -4.66 -4.19 -4.94
CA GLY A 97 -4.13 -5.51 -4.62
C GLY A 97 -5.07 -6.64 -5.06
N ASP A 98 -4.56 -7.86 -5.17
CA ASP A 98 -5.29 -9.00 -5.76
C ASP A 98 -6.50 -9.47 -4.95
N MET A 99 -6.63 -9.06 -3.68
CA MET A 99 -7.78 -9.38 -2.83
C MET A 99 -8.98 -8.45 -3.02
N LEU A 100 -8.82 -7.34 -3.75
CA LEU A 100 -9.91 -6.42 -4.07
C LEU A 100 -10.75 -6.98 -5.23
#